data_AF-K9Z541-F1
#
_entry.id   AF-K9Z541-F1
#
_cell.length_a   1.000
_cell.length_b   1.000
_cell.length_c   1.000
_cell.angle_alpha   90.00
_cell.angle_beta   90.00
_cell.angle_gamma   90.00
#
_symmetry.space_group_name_H-M   'P 1'
#
loop_
_entity.id
_entity.type
_entity.pdbx_description
1 polymer ?
#
loop_
_entity_poly.entity_id
_entity_poly.type
_entity_poly.pdbx_seq_one_letter_code
_entity_poly.pdbx_strand_id
1 'polypeptide(L)'
;MTFFKPRQPILQRKQSSSDTQQFLSMKCLRIKSAEKFFLSGIYTCVDQAMLVWGVVAAIIFFSAQFLSVSWADQAFFWSVFTIFAIIVMTSLTYSWAVWEKVSGLLYGWIFLMIFGLIITDSAIAFSWGYILGHLCELWLILSALGYFLTGWMMRSRAFFLAGIIHGSMVLVLPLFAGWQFATTGLVMMSNLFLFSEGQWDMLLPRELKEYSVEEVNHVSLTRKSAHQDSSTRNQLSIISF
;
A
#
# COMPACT_ATOMS: atom_id res chain seq x y z
N MET A 1 6.28 4.43 -23.20
CA MET A 1 5.38 4.65 -22.04
C MET A 1 6.00 3.97 -20.83
N THR A 2 6.30 4.71 -19.77
CA THR A 2 6.88 4.13 -18.55
C THR A 2 5.77 3.70 -17.60
N PHE A 3 5.79 2.44 -17.14
CA PHE A 3 4.82 1.94 -16.16
C PHE A 3 4.98 2.60 -14.78
N PHE A 4 6.21 2.92 -14.39
CA PHE A 4 6.56 3.63 -13.15
C PHE A 4 6.95 5.08 -13.42
N LYS A 5 7.02 5.91 -12.35
CA LYS A 5 7.67 7.23 -12.36
C LYS A 5 9.18 7.06 -12.09
N PRO A 6 10.07 7.01 -13.11
CA PRO A 6 11.47 6.63 -12.90
C PRO A 6 12.26 7.64 -12.06
N ARG A 7 11.88 8.92 -12.11
CA ARG A 7 12.59 10.02 -11.43
C ARG A 7 12.19 10.23 -9.98
N GLN A 8 11.11 9.59 -9.52
CA GLN A 8 10.64 9.71 -8.15
C GLN A 8 11.40 8.70 -7.27
N PRO A 9 11.95 9.09 -6.10
CA PRO A 9 12.45 8.12 -5.13
C PRO A 9 11.35 7.16 -4.66
N ILE A 10 11.71 5.90 -4.39
CA ILE A 10 10.77 4.83 -3.97
C ILE A 10 10.12 5.15 -2.62
N LEU A 11 10.92 5.64 -1.66
CA LEU A 11 10.46 6.09 -0.36
C LEU A 11 11.00 7.51 -0.11
N GLN A 12 10.16 8.39 0.40
CA GLN A 12 10.47 9.80 0.65
C GLN A 12 9.95 10.22 2.01
N ARG A 13 10.53 11.29 2.55
CA ARG A 13 9.97 11.96 3.72
C ARG A 13 8.68 12.68 3.33
N LYS A 14 7.62 12.54 4.12
CA LYS A 14 6.35 13.26 3.90
C LYS A 14 6.58 14.77 3.88
N GLN A 15 6.17 15.41 2.79
CA GLN A 15 6.29 16.85 2.63
C GLN A 15 5.10 17.55 3.30
N SER A 16 5.39 18.54 4.15
CA SER A 16 4.39 19.23 4.98
C SER A 16 3.56 20.29 4.24
N SER A 17 3.89 20.63 2.98
CA SER A 17 3.60 21.99 2.49
C SER A 17 2.72 22.14 1.25
N SER A 18 2.22 21.09 0.57
CA SER A 18 1.58 21.32 -0.74
C SER A 18 0.07 21.09 -0.88
N ASP A 19 -0.62 20.35 0.00
CA ASP A 19 -2.03 19.97 -0.25
C ASP A 19 -2.96 20.06 0.96
N THR A 20 -2.83 21.15 1.72
CA THR A 20 -3.67 21.45 2.90
C THR A 20 -5.17 21.29 2.61
N GLN A 21 -5.60 21.56 1.37
CA GLN A 21 -7.01 21.52 0.97
C GLN A 21 -7.51 20.12 0.62
N GLN A 22 -6.65 19.22 0.14
CA GLN A 22 -6.99 17.83 -0.16
C GLN A 22 -7.07 16.99 1.13
N PHE A 23 -6.23 17.29 2.12
CA PHE A 23 -6.22 16.63 3.44
C PHE A 23 -7.42 16.99 4.32
N LEU A 24 -7.93 18.22 4.24
CA LEU A 24 -9.10 18.67 5.00
C LEU A 24 -10.41 17.97 4.59
N SER A 25 -10.51 17.53 3.33
CA SER A 25 -11.69 16.82 2.82
C SER A 25 -11.71 15.32 3.20
N MET A 26 -10.59 14.77 3.65
CA MET A 26 -10.48 13.37 4.08
C MET A 26 -10.39 13.34 5.61
N LYS A 27 -11.00 12.35 6.27
CA LYS A 27 -10.97 12.20 7.75
C LYS A 27 -9.55 11.83 8.26
N CYS A 28 -8.58 12.70 8.05
CA CYS A 28 -7.19 12.52 8.43
C CYS A 28 -6.98 13.04 9.86
N LEU A 29 -6.41 12.20 10.73
CA LEU A 29 -5.96 12.60 12.06
C LEU A 29 -4.63 13.35 11.92
N ARG A 30 -4.63 14.60 12.35
CA ARG A 30 -3.40 15.40 12.48
C ARG A 30 -2.87 15.23 13.90
N ILE A 31 -1.88 14.35 14.06
CA ILE A 31 -1.15 14.20 15.33
C ILE A 31 -0.01 15.23 15.30
N LYS A 32 0.01 16.17 16.25
CA LYS A 32 1.15 17.09 16.40
C LYS A 32 2.40 16.25 16.69
N SER A 33 3.31 16.17 15.73
CA SER A 33 4.61 15.52 15.92
C SER A 33 5.41 16.26 16.98
N ALA A 34 5.95 15.50 17.94
CA ALA A 34 6.96 16.01 18.85
C ALA A 34 8.31 16.01 18.11
N GLU A 35 8.96 17.17 18.00
CA GLU A 35 10.21 17.41 17.25
C GLU A 35 11.36 16.44 17.56
N LYS A 36 11.25 15.64 18.63
CA LYS A 36 12.28 14.72 19.10
C LYS A 36 12.26 13.34 18.41
N PHE A 37 11.19 12.99 17.70
CA PHE A 37 11.09 11.71 17.00
C PHE A 37 11.03 11.91 15.48
N PHE A 38 11.63 11.01 14.70
CA PHE A 38 11.61 10.98 13.22
C PHE A 38 10.21 10.73 12.61
N LEU A 39 9.14 10.92 13.39
CA LEU A 39 7.76 10.64 13.02
C LEU A 39 7.16 11.78 12.20
N SER A 40 6.46 11.42 11.12
CA SER A 40 5.68 12.39 10.34
C SER A 40 4.48 12.89 11.15
N GLY A 41 4.32 14.20 11.29
CA GLY A 41 3.16 14.80 11.99
C GLY A 41 1.85 14.82 11.20
N ILE A 42 1.81 14.18 10.03
CA ILE A 42 0.65 14.16 9.14
C ILE A 42 0.43 12.72 8.69
N TYR A 43 -0.69 12.13 9.11
CA TYR A 43 -1.13 10.79 8.74
C TYR A 43 -2.40 10.86 7.90
N THR A 44 -2.30 10.37 6.66
CA THR A 44 -3.44 10.18 5.76
C THR A 44 -4.36 9.07 6.28
N CYS A 45 -5.56 8.94 5.72
CA CYS A 45 -6.44 7.81 6.00
C CYS A 45 -5.79 6.45 5.70
N VAL A 46 -4.99 6.37 4.63
CA VAL A 46 -4.26 5.16 4.26
C VAL A 46 -3.17 4.86 5.28
N ASP A 47 -2.44 5.88 5.75
CA ASP A 47 -1.41 5.69 6.77
C ASP A 47 -1.99 5.18 8.09
N GLN A 48 -3.13 5.74 8.52
CA GLN A 48 -3.82 5.29 9.72
C GLN A 48 -4.29 3.84 9.58
N ALA A 49 -4.78 3.45 8.41
CA ALA A 49 -5.12 2.06 8.15
C ALA A 49 -3.89 1.15 8.24
N MET A 50 -2.74 1.57 7.69
CA MET A 50 -1.48 0.82 7.80
C MET A 50 -1.02 0.71 9.27
N LEU A 51 -1.12 1.78 10.06
CA LEU A 51 -0.81 1.75 11.49
C LEU A 51 -1.70 0.76 12.25
N VAL A 52 -3.01 0.82 12.03
CA VAL A 52 -3.97 -0.10 12.66
C VAL A 52 -3.63 -1.54 12.31
N TRP A 53 -3.36 -1.83 11.04
CA TRP A 53 -2.94 -3.17 10.62
C TRP A 53 -1.59 -3.59 11.20
N GLY A 54 -0.62 -2.68 11.32
CA GLY A 54 0.67 -2.98 11.93
C GLY A 54 0.54 -3.37 13.40
N VAL A 55 -0.31 -2.65 14.15
CA VAL A 55 -0.63 -2.97 15.55
C VAL A 55 -1.37 -4.31 15.65
N VAL A 56 -2.37 -4.54 14.80
CA VAL A 56 -3.13 -5.81 14.80
C VAL A 56 -2.25 -7.00 14.44
N ALA A 57 -1.38 -6.86 13.44
CA ALA A 57 -0.40 -7.88 13.09
C ALA A 57 0.54 -8.16 14.27
N ALA A 58 1.04 -7.12 14.95
CA ALA A 58 1.85 -7.30 16.15
C ALA A 58 1.09 -8.05 17.24
N ILE A 59 -0.15 -7.67 17.55
CA ILE A 59 -0.96 -8.36 18.56
C ILE A 59 -1.12 -9.84 18.20
N ILE A 60 -1.56 -10.16 16.98
CA ILE A 60 -1.83 -11.54 16.55
C ILE A 60 -0.57 -12.40 16.60
N PHE A 61 0.51 -11.97 15.95
CA PHE A 61 1.69 -12.80 15.79
C PHE A 61 2.56 -12.89 17.06
N PHE A 62 2.64 -11.82 17.86
CA PHE A 62 3.35 -11.88 19.13
C PHE A 62 2.54 -12.66 20.18
N SER A 63 1.21 -12.55 20.19
CA SER A 63 0.40 -13.42 21.07
C SER A 63 0.55 -14.88 20.70
N ALA A 64 0.50 -15.23 19.41
CA ALA A 64 0.74 -16.60 18.93
C ALA A 64 2.10 -17.15 19.36
N GLN A 65 3.14 -16.31 19.39
CA GLN A 65 4.50 -16.73 19.74
C GLN A 65 4.71 -16.90 21.25
N PHE A 66 4.19 -15.97 22.05
CA PHE A 66 4.62 -15.80 23.45
C PHE A 66 3.53 -16.13 24.47
N LEU A 67 2.25 -16.14 24.09
CA LEU A 67 1.17 -16.46 25.02
C LEU A 67 0.86 -17.96 24.98
N SER A 68 0.89 -18.59 26.14
CA SER A 68 0.51 -19.98 26.35
C SER A 68 -1.01 -20.14 26.52
N VAL A 69 -1.80 -19.46 25.69
CA VAL A 69 -3.27 -19.54 25.67
C VAL A 69 -3.69 -20.59 24.63
N SER A 70 -4.86 -21.22 24.79
CA SER A 70 -5.33 -22.21 23.81
C SER A 70 -5.44 -21.60 22.41
N TRP A 71 -5.14 -22.39 21.38
CA TRP A 71 -5.25 -21.93 19.98
C TRP A 71 -6.67 -21.50 19.61
N ALA A 72 -7.70 -22.14 20.19
CA ALA A 72 -9.09 -21.80 19.95
C ALA A 72 -9.46 -20.42 20.53
N ASP A 73 -9.03 -20.14 21.76
CA ASP A 73 -9.28 -18.83 22.38
C ASP A 73 -8.53 -17.73 21.62
N GLN A 74 -7.26 -17.98 21.27
CA GLN A 74 -6.47 -17.04 20.49
C GLN A 74 -7.11 -16.77 19.13
N ALA A 75 -7.55 -17.80 18.41
CA ALA A 75 -8.26 -17.67 17.13
C ALA A 75 -9.50 -16.77 17.26
N PHE A 76 -10.33 -17.00 18.27
CA PHE A 76 -11.51 -16.16 18.51
C PHE A 76 -11.14 -14.68 18.66
N PHE A 77 -10.14 -14.37 19.50
CA PHE A 77 -9.69 -12.98 19.68
C PHE A 77 -9.08 -12.40 18.39
N TRP A 78 -8.28 -13.17 17.66
CA TRP A 78 -7.68 -12.75 16.40
C TRP A 78 -8.72 -12.45 15.34
N SER A 79 -9.79 -13.24 15.25
CA SER A 79 -10.92 -13.01 14.35
C SER A 79 -11.65 -11.71 14.68
N VAL A 80 -11.87 -11.43 15.97
CA VAL A 80 -12.45 -10.15 16.41
C VAL A 80 -11.54 -8.97 16.02
N PHE A 81 -10.24 -9.03 16.31
CA PHE A 81 -9.30 -7.96 15.95
C PHE A 81 -9.20 -7.76 14.44
N THR A 82 -9.18 -8.84 13.66
CA THR A 82 -9.10 -8.80 12.20
C THR A 82 -10.35 -8.17 11.58
N ILE A 83 -11.55 -8.58 12.03
CA ILE A 83 -12.81 -8.00 11.56
C ILE A 83 -12.89 -6.51 11.92
N PHE A 84 -12.51 -6.15 13.16
CA PHE A 84 -12.44 -4.77 13.59
C PHE A 84 -11.48 -3.94 12.70
N ALA A 85 -10.29 -4.47 12.43
CA ALA A 85 -9.31 -3.83 11.56
C ALA A 85 -9.83 -3.64 10.12
N ILE A 86 -10.54 -4.63 9.57
CA ILE A 86 -11.19 -4.54 8.25
C ILE A 86 -12.21 -3.41 8.24
N ILE A 87 -13.08 -3.33 9.24
CA ILE A 87 -14.11 -2.27 9.35
C ILE A 87 -13.45 -0.90 9.43
N VAL A 88 -12.45 -0.74 10.30
CA VAL A 88 -11.71 0.52 10.47
C VAL A 88 -11.01 0.92 9.17
N MET A 89 -10.21 0.04 8.57
CA MET A 89 -9.53 0.28 7.28
C MET A 89 -10.53 0.69 6.21
N THR A 90 -11.65 -0.04 6.07
CA THR A 90 -12.68 0.26 5.08
C THR A 90 -13.27 1.64 5.32
N SER A 91 -13.63 1.97 6.57
CA SER A 91 -14.21 3.27 6.90
C SER A 91 -13.26 4.45 6.64
N LEU A 92 -11.95 4.24 6.86
CA LEU A 92 -10.92 5.25 6.63
C LEU A 92 -10.65 5.45 5.14
N THR A 93 -10.53 4.35 4.40
CA THR A 93 -9.99 4.36 3.04
C THR A 93 -11.04 4.35 1.94
N TYR A 94 -12.30 4.02 2.22
CA TYR A 94 -13.34 3.86 1.20
C TYR A 94 -13.55 5.10 0.33
N SER A 95 -13.76 6.27 0.96
CA SER A 95 -13.97 7.52 0.24
C SER A 95 -12.78 7.88 -0.66
N TRP A 96 -11.55 7.68 -0.15
CA TRP A 96 -10.33 7.86 -0.91
C TRP A 96 -10.23 6.87 -2.08
N ALA A 97 -10.50 5.59 -1.84
CA ALA A 97 -10.39 4.54 -2.85
C ALA A 97 -11.41 4.71 -3.99
N VAL A 98 -12.64 5.14 -3.68
CA VAL A 98 -13.65 5.48 -4.70
C VAL A 98 -13.23 6.71 -5.49
N TRP A 99 -12.75 7.76 -4.82
CA TRP A 99 -12.29 8.99 -5.46
C TRP A 99 -11.13 8.74 -6.41
N GLU A 100 -10.13 7.96 -5.98
CA GLU A 100 -8.96 7.61 -6.79
C GLU A 100 -9.18 6.47 -7.79
N LYS A 101 -10.41 5.93 -7.86
CA LYS A 101 -10.79 4.80 -8.73
C LYS A 101 -9.95 3.54 -8.49
N VAL A 102 -9.57 3.31 -7.24
CA VAL A 102 -8.84 2.13 -6.76
C VAL A 102 -9.65 1.31 -5.76
N SER A 103 -10.98 1.44 -5.75
CA SER A 103 -11.87 0.65 -4.86
C SER A 103 -11.70 -0.86 -5.03
N GLY A 104 -11.34 -1.34 -6.22
CA GLY A 104 -10.99 -2.74 -6.46
C GLY A 104 -9.83 -3.23 -5.60
N LEU A 105 -8.86 -2.36 -5.28
CA LEU A 105 -7.76 -2.69 -4.38
C LEU A 105 -8.25 -2.92 -2.95
N LEU A 106 -9.16 -2.07 -2.46
CA LEU A 106 -9.75 -2.22 -1.13
C LEU A 106 -10.51 -3.55 -1.02
N TYR A 107 -11.34 -3.88 -2.01
CA TYR A 107 -12.05 -5.16 -2.04
C TYR A 107 -11.09 -6.36 -2.14
N GLY A 108 -9.99 -6.23 -2.89
CA GLY A 108 -8.96 -7.26 -2.97
C GLY A 108 -8.32 -7.57 -1.61
N TRP A 109 -7.94 -6.53 -0.85
CA TRP A 109 -7.43 -6.71 0.51
C TRP A 109 -8.47 -7.32 1.43
N ILE A 110 -9.73 -6.84 1.41
CA ILE A 110 -10.81 -7.41 2.22
C ILE A 110 -10.97 -8.91 1.93
N PHE A 111 -10.99 -9.29 0.65
CA PHE A 111 -11.09 -10.68 0.23
C PHE A 111 -9.92 -11.51 0.76
N LEU A 112 -8.68 -11.05 0.60
CA LEU A 112 -7.48 -11.75 1.08
C LEU A 112 -7.51 -11.95 2.60
N MET A 113 -7.91 -10.95 3.37
CA MET A 113 -7.97 -11.04 4.84
C MET A 113 -9.06 -12.00 5.31
N ILE A 114 -10.26 -11.92 4.72
CA ILE A 114 -11.36 -12.85 5.05
C ILE A 114 -10.98 -14.28 4.67
N PHE A 115 -10.37 -14.47 3.50
CA PHE A 115 -9.93 -15.78 3.03
C PHE A 115 -8.87 -16.39 3.97
N GLY A 116 -7.84 -15.63 4.34
CA GLY A 116 -6.84 -16.05 5.31
C GLY A 116 -7.42 -16.39 6.67
N LEU A 117 -8.39 -15.59 7.13
CA LEU A 117 -9.09 -15.81 8.40
C LEU A 117 -9.87 -17.13 8.39
N ILE A 118 -10.68 -17.37 7.34
CA ILE A 118 -11.46 -18.61 7.19
C ILE A 118 -10.55 -19.84 7.20
N ILE A 119 -9.42 -19.79 6.47
CA ILE A 119 -8.47 -20.90 6.43
C ILE A 119 -7.83 -21.12 7.80
N THR A 120 -7.41 -20.05 8.49
CA THR A 120 -6.78 -20.13 9.82
C THR A 120 -7.76 -20.74 10.84
N ASP A 121 -8.98 -20.22 10.91
CA ASP A 121 -10.00 -20.68 11.86
C ASP A 121 -10.42 -22.12 11.55
N SER A 122 -10.56 -22.49 10.27
CA SER A 122 -10.86 -23.86 9.87
C SER A 122 -9.73 -24.82 10.25
N ALA A 123 -8.47 -24.42 10.06
CA ALA A 123 -7.32 -25.24 10.43
C ALA A 123 -7.27 -25.50 11.94
N ILE A 124 -7.62 -24.50 12.75
CA ILE A 124 -7.68 -24.63 14.21
C ILE A 124 -8.88 -25.50 14.62
N ALA A 125 -10.08 -25.23 14.08
CA ALA A 125 -11.29 -25.96 14.42
C ALA A 125 -11.21 -27.45 14.05
N PHE A 126 -10.62 -27.78 12.90
CA PHE A 126 -10.47 -29.17 12.42
C PHE A 126 -9.11 -29.79 12.77
N SER A 127 -8.25 -29.09 13.52
CA SER A 127 -6.90 -29.55 13.87
C SER A 127 -6.07 -29.98 12.65
N TRP A 128 -6.13 -29.20 11.56
CA TRP A 128 -5.41 -29.51 10.33
C TRP A 128 -3.92 -29.21 10.48
N GLY A 129 -3.17 -30.20 11.00
CA GLY A 129 -1.75 -30.06 11.36
C GLY A 129 -0.86 -29.49 10.26
N TYR A 130 -1.12 -29.84 8.99
CA TYR A 130 -0.38 -29.28 7.85
C TYR A 130 -0.56 -27.77 7.71
N ILE A 131 -1.81 -27.27 7.74
CA ILE A 131 -2.06 -25.82 7.64
C ILE A 131 -1.59 -25.12 8.91
N LEU A 132 -1.82 -25.71 10.08
CA LEU A 132 -1.35 -25.16 11.37
C LEU A 132 0.17 -24.99 11.40
N GLY A 133 0.92 -25.95 10.85
CA GLY A 133 2.36 -25.89 10.71
C GLY A 133 2.85 -24.82 9.72
N HIS A 134 1.97 -24.32 8.84
CA HIS A 134 2.29 -23.38 7.78
C HIS A 134 1.49 -22.06 7.81
N LEU A 135 0.95 -21.69 8.99
CA LEU A 135 0.14 -20.47 9.13
C LEU A 135 0.94 -19.21 8.81
N CYS A 136 2.20 -19.15 9.23
CA CYS A 136 3.05 -17.98 8.98
C CYS A 136 3.32 -17.78 7.48
N GLU A 137 3.64 -18.86 6.76
CA GLU A 137 3.81 -18.86 5.32
C GLU A 137 2.53 -18.44 4.61
N LEU A 138 1.36 -18.95 5.04
CA LEU A 138 0.06 -18.56 4.51
C LEU A 138 -0.12 -17.04 4.57
N TRP A 139 0.08 -16.43 5.75
CA TRP A 139 -0.10 -14.99 5.94
C TRP A 139 0.95 -14.15 5.21
N LEU A 140 2.20 -14.63 5.10
CA LEU A 140 3.23 -13.99 4.28
C LEU A 140 2.89 -14.04 2.78
N ILE A 141 2.37 -15.17 2.28
CA ILE A 141 1.93 -15.33 0.88
C ILE A 141 0.74 -14.40 0.59
N LEU A 142 -0.28 -14.38 1.46
CA LEU A 142 -1.43 -13.49 1.30
C LEU A 142 -0.99 -12.02 1.30
N SER A 143 -0.07 -11.64 2.18
CA SER A 143 0.51 -10.30 2.21
C SER A 143 1.29 -10.00 0.93
N ALA A 144 2.11 -10.94 0.45
CA ALA A 144 2.85 -10.78 -0.80
C ALA A 144 1.90 -10.55 -1.99
N LEU A 145 0.83 -11.35 -2.10
CA LEU A 145 -0.20 -11.18 -3.13
C LEU A 145 -0.89 -9.82 -3.03
N GLY A 146 -1.26 -9.40 -1.82
CA GLY A 146 -1.87 -8.08 -1.58
C GLY A 146 -0.94 -6.94 -1.96
N TYR A 147 0.35 -7.03 -1.64
CA TYR A 147 1.34 -6.02 -2.03
C TYR A 147 1.63 -6.02 -3.53
N PHE A 148 1.66 -7.18 -4.20
CA PHE A 148 1.75 -7.22 -5.66
C PHE A 148 0.52 -6.60 -6.33
N LEU A 149 -0.68 -6.90 -5.82
CA LEU A 149 -1.92 -6.27 -6.29
C LEU A 149 -1.88 -4.75 -6.09
N THR A 150 -1.42 -4.29 -4.92
CA THR A 150 -1.25 -2.87 -4.60
C THR A 150 -0.24 -2.21 -5.53
N GLY A 151 0.94 -2.81 -5.70
CA GLY A 151 2.00 -2.34 -6.58
C GLY A 151 1.54 -2.25 -8.03
N TRP A 152 0.74 -3.21 -8.49
CA TRP A 152 0.17 -3.20 -9.84
C TRP A 152 -0.89 -2.11 -10.03
N MET A 153 -1.88 -2.03 -9.12
CA MET A 153 -2.99 -1.07 -9.20
C MET A 153 -2.55 0.38 -9.02
N MET A 154 -1.58 0.63 -8.13
CA MET A 154 -1.04 1.96 -7.84
C MET A 154 0.26 2.28 -8.61
N ARG A 155 0.74 1.35 -9.42
CA ARG A 155 2.01 1.43 -10.16
C ARG A 155 3.17 1.87 -9.25
N SER A 156 3.30 1.19 -8.12
CA SER A 156 4.25 1.53 -7.04
C SER A 156 5.37 0.51 -6.96
N ARG A 157 6.63 0.94 -7.09
CA ARG A 157 7.78 0.05 -6.90
C ARG A 157 7.91 -0.35 -5.44
N ALA A 158 7.62 0.56 -4.50
CA ALA A 158 7.72 0.28 -3.08
C ALA A 158 6.86 -0.94 -2.68
N PHE A 159 5.64 -1.03 -3.20
CA PHE A 159 4.77 -2.19 -2.94
C PHE A 159 5.20 -3.46 -3.68
N PHE A 160 5.80 -3.38 -4.88
CA PHE A 160 6.43 -4.55 -5.49
C PHE A 160 7.58 -5.09 -4.64
N LEU A 161 8.44 -4.21 -4.12
CA LEU A 161 9.52 -4.57 -3.21
C LEU A 161 8.97 -5.21 -1.92
N ALA A 162 7.91 -4.65 -1.33
CA ALA A 162 7.25 -5.25 -0.17
C ALA A 162 6.72 -6.66 -0.48
N GLY A 163 6.11 -6.86 -1.65
CA GLY A 163 5.65 -8.17 -2.11
C GLY A 163 6.80 -9.19 -2.23
N ILE A 164 7.93 -8.77 -2.82
CA ILE A 164 9.14 -9.60 -2.93
C ILE A 164 9.70 -9.93 -1.53
N ILE A 165 9.78 -8.95 -0.63
CA ILE A 165 10.25 -9.16 0.74
C ILE A 165 9.39 -10.22 1.45
N HIS A 166 8.06 -10.07 1.42
CA HIS A 166 7.16 -11.03 2.08
C HIS A 166 7.24 -12.42 1.42
N GLY A 167 7.28 -12.51 0.09
CA GLY A 167 7.42 -13.78 -0.62
C GLY A 167 8.77 -14.45 -0.35
N SER A 168 9.87 -13.69 -0.30
CA SER A 168 11.19 -14.23 0.04
C SER A 168 11.29 -14.68 1.48
N MET A 169 10.56 -14.02 2.39
CA MET A 169 10.53 -14.39 3.81
C MET A 169 9.97 -15.78 4.03
N VAL A 170 9.07 -16.27 3.16
CA VAL A 170 8.56 -17.66 3.19
C VAL A 170 9.72 -18.67 3.08
N LEU A 171 10.73 -18.39 2.25
CA LEU A 171 11.88 -19.27 2.07
C LEU A 171 12.87 -19.19 3.24
N VAL A 172 12.90 -18.06 3.92
CA VAL A 172 13.79 -17.79 5.06
C VAL A 172 13.19 -18.29 6.37
N LEU A 173 11.86 -18.35 6.47
CA LEU A 173 11.14 -18.69 7.68
C LEU A 173 11.54 -20.03 8.34
N PRO A 174 11.86 -21.11 7.60
CA PRO A 174 12.32 -22.37 8.20
C PRO A 174 13.60 -22.22 9.05
N LEU A 175 14.43 -21.21 8.79
CA LEU A 175 15.61 -20.90 9.62
C LEU A 175 15.25 -20.40 11.02
N PHE A 176 13.99 -19.98 11.21
CA PHE A 176 13.43 -19.43 12.43
C PHE A 176 12.27 -20.29 12.95
N ALA A 177 12.28 -21.61 12.74
CA ALA A 177 11.13 -22.49 13.06
C ALA A 177 10.55 -22.29 14.47
N GLY A 178 11.39 -22.08 15.49
CA GLY A 178 10.93 -21.80 16.87
C GLY A 178 10.40 -20.37 17.12
N TRP A 179 10.69 -19.44 16.20
CA TRP A 179 10.37 -18.00 16.28
C TRP A 179 9.56 -17.52 15.06
N GLN A 180 8.91 -18.44 14.35
CA GLN A 180 8.28 -18.16 13.07
C GLN A 180 7.16 -17.12 13.18
N PHE A 181 6.37 -17.16 14.25
CA PHE A 181 5.27 -16.21 14.47
C PHE A 181 5.82 -14.82 14.78
N ALA A 182 6.77 -14.69 15.71
CA ALA A 182 7.40 -13.39 15.99
C ALA A 182 8.11 -12.80 14.76
N THR A 183 8.81 -13.64 13.99
CA THR A 183 9.51 -13.18 12.78
C THR A 183 8.52 -12.67 11.73
N THR A 184 7.43 -13.41 11.50
CA THR A 184 6.35 -13.00 10.59
C THR A 184 5.69 -11.70 11.05
N GLY A 185 5.34 -11.62 12.34
CA GLY A 185 4.77 -10.43 12.95
C GLY A 185 5.68 -9.21 12.82
N LEU A 186 6.99 -9.38 13.01
CA LEU A 186 7.96 -8.30 12.86
C LEU A 186 8.04 -7.81 11.41
N VAL A 187 8.16 -8.72 10.44
CA VAL A 187 8.21 -8.35 9.02
C VAL A 187 6.95 -7.60 8.61
N MET A 188 5.77 -8.13 8.97
CA MET A 188 4.49 -7.51 8.63
C MET A 188 4.31 -6.15 9.31
N MET A 189 4.52 -6.05 10.63
CA MET A 189 4.33 -4.79 11.36
C MET A 189 5.33 -3.72 10.92
N SER A 190 6.62 -4.08 10.76
CA SER A 190 7.65 -3.11 10.43
C SER A 190 7.45 -2.57 9.02
N ASN A 191 7.01 -3.40 8.07
CA ASN A 191 6.67 -2.96 6.73
C ASN A 191 5.49 -1.97 6.74
N LEU A 192 4.43 -2.28 7.49
CA LEU A 192 3.25 -1.42 7.60
C LEU A 192 3.58 -0.08 8.28
N PHE A 193 4.39 -0.11 9.35
CA PHE A 193 4.85 1.11 10.03
C PHE A 193 5.79 1.94 9.15
N LEU A 194 6.70 1.29 8.42
CA LEU A 194 7.57 1.97 7.47
C LEU A 194 6.73 2.69 6.39
N PHE A 195 5.70 2.04 5.88
CA PHE A 195 4.77 2.68 4.96
C PHE A 195 4.04 3.83 5.65
N SER A 196 3.46 3.65 6.83
CA SER A 196 2.74 4.76 7.49
C SER A 196 3.59 6.01 7.77
N GLU A 197 4.91 5.88 7.89
CA GLU A 197 5.82 7.02 8.07
C GLU A 197 6.29 7.63 6.75
N GLY A 198 6.60 6.80 5.76
CA GLY A 198 7.14 7.22 4.48
C GLY A 198 6.07 7.71 3.51
N GLN A 199 6.46 8.54 2.55
CA GLN A 199 5.70 8.75 1.33
C GLN A 199 6.28 7.82 0.25
N TRP A 200 5.46 6.89 -0.23
CA TRP A 200 5.87 5.92 -1.25
C TRP A 200 5.56 6.40 -2.66
N ASP A 201 6.27 5.84 -3.65
CA ASP A 201 6.03 6.16 -5.05
C ASP A 201 4.69 5.59 -5.51
N MET A 202 3.76 6.46 -5.92
CA MET A 202 2.47 6.07 -6.50
C MET A 202 2.18 6.88 -7.76
N LEU A 203 1.53 6.23 -8.72
CA LEU A 203 0.96 6.86 -9.89
C LEU A 203 -0.49 6.38 -10.01
N LEU A 204 -1.40 7.20 -9.48
CA LEU A 204 -2.82 6.87 -9.40
C LEU A 204 -3.49 6.95 -10.79
N PRO A 205 -4.57 6.19 -11.04
CA PRO A 205 -5.29 6.22 -12.32
C PRO A 205 -5.76 7.62 -12.74
N ARG A 206 -6.11 8.48 -11.76
CA ARG A 206 -6.49 9.87 -11.99
C ARG A 206 -5.33 10.71 -12.49
N GLU A 207 -4.19 10.67 -11.79
CA GLU A 207 -2.97 11.38 -12.19
C GLU A 207 -2.52 10.97 -13.59
N LEU A 208 -2.68 9.69 -13.94
CA LEU A 208 -2.36 9.19 -15.28
C LEU A 208 -3.22 9.86 -16.36
N LYS A 209 -4.52 10.05 -16.09
CA LYS A 209 -5.44 10.71 -17.01
C LYS A 209 -5.04 12.18 -17.20
N GLU A 210 -4.73 12.89 -16.12
CA GLU A 210 -4.29 14.29 -16.18
C GLU A 210 -2.98 14.44 -16.95
N TYR A 211 -1.98 13.60 -16.65
CA TYR A 211 -0.69 13.59 -17.36
C TYR A 211 -0.87 13.36 -18.86
N SER A 212 -1.75 12.44 -19.25
CA SER A 212 -2.02 12.16 -20.67
C SER A 212 -2.66 13.36 -21.39
N VAL A 213 -3.51 14.13 -20.72
CA VAL A 213 -4.16 15.31 -21.31
C VAL A 213 -3.15 16.45 -21.46
N GLU A 214 -2.29 16.64 -20.47
CA GLU A 214 -1.26 17.68 -20.49
C GLU A 214 -0.19 17.39 -21.56
N GLU A 215 0.24 16.13 -21.70
CA GLU A 215 1.16 15.69 -22.76
C GLU A 215 0.56 15.92 -24.16
N VAL A 216 -0.71 15.58 -24.38
CA VAL A 216 -1.42 15.83 -25.65
C VAL A 216 -1.50 17.33 -25.94
N ASN A 217 -1.83 18.15 -24.94
CA ASN A 217 -1.90 19.60 -25.09
C ASN A 217 -0.53 20.18 -25.44
N HIS A 218 0.53 19.75 -24.77
CA HIS A 218 1.89 20.21 -25.02
C HIS A 218 2.37 19.83 -26.43
N VAL A 219 2.11 18.59 -26.88
CA VAL A 219 2.41 18.13 -28.25
C VAL A 219 1.65 18.97 -29.28
N SER A 220 0.37 19.26 -29.03
CA SER A 220 -0.45 20.06 -29.95
C SER A 220 0.04 21.51 -30.09
N LEU A 221 0.54 22.12 -29.00
CA LEU A 221 1.12 23.45 -29.00
C LEU A 221 2.45 23.50 -29.77
N THR A 222 3.33 22.52 -29.56
CA THR A 222 4.57 22.39 -30.35
C THR A 222 4.29 22.18 -31.83
N ARG A 223 3.25 21.42 -32.21
CA ARG A 223 2.88 21.20 -33.61
C ARG A 223 2.34 22.47 -34.28
N LYS A 224 1.53 23.25 -33.57
CA LYS A 224 1.06 24.57 -34.04
C LYS A 224 2.22 25.55 -34.22
N SER A 225 3.14 25.62 -33.27
CA SER A 225 4.34 26.46 -33.38
C SER A 225 5.22 26.08 -34.58
N ALA A 226 5.46 24.78 -34.81
CA ALA A 226 6.23 24.31 -35.95
C ALA A 226 5.55 24.61 -37.30
N HIS A 227 4.22 24.48 -37.38
CA HIS A 227 3.47 24.83 -38.60
C HIS A 227 3.50 26.32 -38.89
N GLN A 228 3.36 27.16 -37.86
CA GLN A 228 3.38 28.60 -38.01
C GLN A 228 4.75 29.10 -38.48
N ASP A 229 5.83 28.56 -37.91
CA ASP A 229 7.20 28.90 -38.30
C ASP A 229 7.53 28.47 -39.74
N SER A 230 7.01 27.31 -40.19
CA SER A 230 7.14 26.85 -41.60
C SER A 230 6.37 27.74 -42.60
N SER A 231 5.22 28.28 -42.18
CA SER A 231 4.40 29.16 -43.02
C SER A 231 5.06 30.53 -43.21
N THR A 232 5.60 31.11 -42.13
CA THR A 232 6.37 32.37 -42.21
C THR A 232 7.63 32.23 -43.06
N ARG A 233 8.32 31.08 -43.00
CA ARG A 233 9.52 30.83 -43.81
C ARG A 233 9.19 30.75 -45.31
N ASN A 234 8.05 30.15 -45.68
CA ASN A 234 7.58 30.10 -47.07
C ASN A 234 7.09 31.45 -47.61
N GLN A 235 6.51 32.32 -46.78
CA GLN A 235 6.14 33.67 -47.23
C GLN A 235 7.37 34.57 -47.45
N LEU A 236 8.40 34.45 -46.61
CA LEU A 236 9.64 35.22 -46.79
C LEU A 236 10.41 34.82 -48.06
N SER A 237 10.34 33.56 -48.51
CA SER A 237 10.96 33.13 -49.78
C SER A 237 10.23 33.61 -51.04
N ILE A 238 8.98 34.09 -50.93
CA ILE A 238 8.19 34.56 -52.08
C ILE A 238 8.37 36.07 -52.33
N ILE A 239 8.83 36.83 -51.34
CA ILE A 239 8.99 38.30 -51.41
C ILE A 239 10.41 38.71 -51.88
N SER A 240 11.32 37.76 -52.08
CA SER A 240 12.73 38.03 -52.42
C SER A 240 13.06 38.01 -53.94
N PHE A 241 12.16 38.50 -54.80
CA PHE A 241 12.41 38.69 -56.24
C PHE A 241 11.99 40.08 -56.71
#